data_AF-A0A842KIL9-F1
#
_entry.id   AF-A0A842KIL9-F1
#
_cell.length_a   1.000
_cell.length_b   1.000
_cell.length_c   1.000
_cell.angle_alpha   90.00
_cell.angle_beta   90.00
_cell.angle_gamma   90.00
#
_symmetry.space_group_name_H-M   'P 1'
#
loop_
_entity.id
_entity.type
_entity.pdbx_description
1 polymer ?
#
loop_
_entity_poly.entity_id
_entity_poly.type
_entity_poly.pdbx_seq_one_letter_code
_entity_poly.pdbx_strand_id
1 'polypeptide(L)'
;MLKITPYLGILVIVVAIAGLWYPILGYFMLVVFGTLLVISPLRGRWFCGNLCPRGSFSDFWIAKISQNNKIPPILRSLWIRVPIFLLMMGFMVYRLLQTHGLFNQIGMVFVIMCLATTIIATLLGLFISPRTWCTFCPMGTLQHILGKDRYQIQLKNDKCIACKKCDKVCPMQLEVRKALSEKDCIKCSRCIEICPKNALAFKN
;
A
#
# COMPACT_ATOMS: atom_id res chain seq x y z
N MET A 1 6.91 -8.73 -9.48
CA MET A 1 5.46 -8.39 -9.28
C MET A 1 4.57 -9.46 -9.89
N LEU A 2 3.39 -9.72 -9.30
CA LEU A 2 2.40 -10.64 -9.88
C LEU A 2 1.85 -10.09 -11.19
N LYS A 3 1.75 -10.92 -12.23
CA LYS A 3 1.12 -10.55 -13.52
C LYS A 3 -0.36 -10.16 -13.42
N ILE A 4 -1.02 -10.48 -12.29
CA ILE A 4 -2.43 -10.21 -12.02
C ILE A 4 -2.70 -8.78 -11.53
N THR A 5 -1.67 -8.04 -11.11
CA THR A 5 -1.82 -6.68 -10.60
C THR A 5 -2.61 -5.71 -11.50
N PRO A 6 -2.41 -5.63 -12.84
CA PRO A 6 -3.16 -4.66 -13.66
C PRO A 6 -4.69 -4.82 -13.56
N TYR A 7 -5.19 -6.05 -13.49
CA TYR A 7 -6.62 -6.35 -13.35
C TYR A 7 -7.18 -5.89 -11.99
N LEU A 8 -6.39 -5.98 -10.92
CA LEU A 8 -6.76 -5.48 -9.59
C LEU A 8 -6.91 -3.96 -9.56
N GLY A 9 -6.20 -3.21 -10.41
CA GLY A 9 -6.37 -1.75 -10.50
C GLY A 9 -7.75 -1.35 -11.02
N ILE A 10 -8.22 -2.05 -12.06
CA ILE A 10 -9.55 -1.83 -12.66
C ILE A 10 -10.65 -2.12 -11.63
N LEU A 11 -10.46 -3.17 -10.81
CA LEU A 11 -11.41 -3.55 -9.77
C LEU A 11 -11.72 -2.41 -8.79
N VAL A 12 -10.73 -1.58 -8.41
CA VAL A 12 -10.97 -0.42 -7.52
C VAL A 12 -11.89 0.59 -8.15
N ILE A 13 -11.67 0.90 -9.43
CA ILE A 13 -12.45 1.91 -10.15
C ILE A 13 -13.89 1.42 -10.28
N VAL A 14 -14.07 0.15 -10.63
CA VAL A 14 -15.39 -0.48 -10.71
C VAL A 14 -16.09 -0.43 -9.36
N VAL A 15 -15.44 -0.85 -8.28
CA VAL A 15 -16.06 -0.84 -6.93
C VAL A 15 -16.33 0.59 -6.45
N ALA A 16 -15.46 1.56 -6.75
CA ALA A 16 -15.66 2.95 -6.35
C ALA A 16 -16.82 3.63 -7.09
N ILE A 17 -17.00 3.35 -8.39
CA ILE A 17 -18.06 3.96 -9.21
C ILE A 17 -19.37 3.18 -9.06
N ALA A 18 -19.35 1.86 -9.24
CA ALA A 18 -20.54 1.03 -9.12
C ALA A 18 -21.05 0.94 -7.68
N GLY A 19 -20.16 1.07 -6.69
CA GLY A 19 -20.53 1.10 -5.27
C GLY A 19 -21.42 2.28 -4.89
N LEU A 20 -21.43 3.37 -5.67
CA LEU A 20 -22.34 4.51 -5.45
C LEU A 20 -23.80 4.14 -5.75
N TRP A 21 -24.02 3.20 -6.66
CA TRP A 21 -25.34 2.71 -7.06
C TRP A 21 -25.70 1.42 -6.29
N TYR A 22 -24.70 0.58 -6.01
CA TYR A 22 -24.86 -0.69 -5.30
C TYR A 22 -24.00 -0.70 -4.03
N PRO A 23 -24.52 -0.19 -2.90
CA PRO A 23 -23.76 -0.13 -1.64
C PRO A 23 -23.30 -1.50 -1.13
N ILE A 24 -23.93 -2.58 -1.60
CA ILE A 24 -23.55 -3.95 -1.26
C ILE A 24 -22.12 -4.31 -1.73
N LEU A 25 -21.60 -3.65 -2.76
CA LEU A 25 -20.21 -3.80 -3.20
C LEU A 25 -19.21 -3.31 -2.15
N GLY A 26 -19.63 -2.44 -1.21
CA GLY A 26 -18.81 -2.01 -0.08
C GLY A 26 -18.34 -3.17 0.80
N TYR A 27 -19.14 -4.24 0.93
CA TYR A 27 -18.76 -5.43 1.70
C TYR A 27 -17.58 -6.19 1.11
N PHE A 28 -17.33 -6.07 -0.20
CA PHE A 28 -16.13 -6.64 -0.82
C PHE A 28 -14.83 -6.06 -0.20
N MET A 29 -14.86 -4.81 0.26
CA MET A 29 -13.72 -4.21 0.96
C MET A 29 -13.41 -4.90 2.29
N LEU A 30 -14.42 -5.44 2.99
CA LEU A 30 -14.18 -6.20 4.22
C LEU A 30 -13.42 -7.50 3.93
N VAL A 31 -13.70 -8.16 2.82
CA VAL A 31 -12.93 -9.35 2.37
C VAL A 31 -11.48 -8.96 2.08
N VAL A 32 -11.26 -7.83 1.40
CA VAL A 32 -9.91 -7.30 1.15
C VAL A 32 -9.19 -6.95 2.46
N PHE A 33 -9.87 -6.37 3.44
CA PHE A 33 -9.28 -6.08 4.75
C PHE A 33 -8.99 -7.36 5.54
N GLY A 34 -9.89 -8.34 5.52
CA GLY A 34 -9.70 -9.64 6.16
C GLY A 34 -8.48 -10.37 5.60
N THR A 35 -8.35 -10.45 4.28
CA THR A 35 -7.18 -11.08 3.64
C THR A 35 -5.88 -10.36 3.97
N LEU A 36 -5.90 -9.03 4.02
CA LEU A 36 -4.75 -8.22 4.43
C LEU A 36 -4.34 -8.51 5.87
N LEU A 37 -5.30 -8.62 6.79
CA LEU A 37 -5.06 -8.94 8.20
C LEU A 37 -4.49 -10.34 8.39
N VAL A 38 -4.98 -11.33 7.62
CA VAL A 38 -4.49 -12.73 7.68
C VAL A 38 -3.07 -12.85 7.09
N ILE A 39 -2.79 -12.16 5.99
CA ILE A 39 -1.47 -12.23 5.32
C ILE A 39 -0.40 -11.44 6.09
N SER A 40 -0.79 -10.39 6.80
CA SER A 40 0.14 -9.52 7.53
C SER A 40 1.03 -10.22 8.55
N PRO A 41 0.56 -11.09 9.46
CA PRO A 41 1.44 -11.79 10.40
C PRO A 41 2.39 -12.78 9.70
N LEU A 42 2.04 -13.27 8.52
CA LEU A 42 2.86 -14.23 7.78
C LEU A 42 3.93 -13.55 6.92
N ARG A 43 3.52 -12.57 6.09
CA ARG A 43 4.38 -11.91 5.09
C ARG A 43 4.48 -10.40 5.25
N GLY A 44 3.98 -9.82 6.34
CA GLY A 44 3.94 -8.37 6.60
C GLY A 44 3.27 -7.57 5.49
N ARG A 45 3.89 -6.44 5.09
CA ARG A 45 3.36 -5.52 4.07
C ARG A 45 3.36 -6.07 2.63
N TRP A 46 3.53 -7.37 2.42
CA TRP A 46 3.55 -8.01 1.09
C TRP A 46 2.27 -7.78 0.30
N PHE A 47 1.11 -7.69 0.98
CA PHE A 47 -0.17 -7.37 0.34
C PHE A 47 -0.13 -6.03 -0.40
N CYS A 48 0.43 -4.97 0.22
CA CYS A 48 0.54 -3.64 -0.40
C CYS A 48 1.33 -3.67 -1.72
N GLY A 49 2.34 -4.53 -1.82
CA GLY A 49 3.20 -4.65 -3.00
C GLY A 49 2.65 -5.53 -4.12
N ASN A 50 1.78 -6.50 -3.80
CA ASN A 50 1.42 -7.57 -4.73
C ASN A 50 -0.08 -7.74 -4.99
N LEU A 51 -0.94 -7.47 -4.01
CA LEU A 51 -2.39 -7.69 -4.14
C LEU A 51 -3.22 -6.42 -4.00
N CYS A 52 -2.67 -5.34 -3.43
CA CYS A 52 -3.42 -4.12 -3.15
C CYS A 52 -3.98 -3.52 -4.46
N PRO A 53 -5.33 -3.50 -4.60
CA PRO A 53 -5.98 -2.99 -5.80
C PRO A 53 -5.62 -1.52 -6.08
N ARG A 54 -5.68 -0.68 -5.03
CA ARG A 54 -5.37 0.76 -5.13
C ARG A 54 -3.90 0.99 -5.49
N GLY A 55 -3.00 0.24 -4.87
CA GLY A 55 -1.58 0.34 -5.14
C GLY A 55 -1.24 -0.01 -6.59
N SER A 56 -1.91 -1.03 -7.14
CA SER A 56 -1.76 -1.40 -8.54
C SER A 56 -2.27 -0.32 -9.49
N PHE A 57 -3.42 0.27 -9.18
CA PHE A 57 -3.95 1.40 -9.96
C PHE A 57 -2.94 2.55 -10.04
N SER A 58 -2.33 2.94 -8.92
CA SER A 58 -1.31 3.97 -8.91
C SER A 58 -0.05 3.58 -9.70
N ASP A 59 0.41 2.34 -9.59
CA ASP A 59 1.62 1.90 -10.31
C ASP A 59 1.44 1.75 -11.82
N PHE A 60 0.25 1.43 -12.31
CA PHE A 60 0.04 1.20 -13.75
C PHE A 60 -0.43 2.47 -14.47
N TRP A 61 -1.38 3.19 -13.88
CA TRP A 61 -1.97 4.38 -14.51
C TRP A 61 -1.22 5.66 -14.11
N ILE A 62 -1.02 5.86 -12.82
CA ILE A 62 -0.46 7.12 -12.31
C ILE A 62 1.05 7.19 -12.54
N ALA A 63 1.78 6.07 -12.48
CA ALA A 63 3.22 6.07 -12.72
C ALA A 63 3.61 6.55 -14.14
N LYS A 64 2.71 6.50 -15.12
CA LYS A 64 2.95 7.00 -16.48
C LYS A 64 2.86 8.53 -16.59
N ILE A 65 2.15 9.18 -15.66
CA ILE A 65 1.84 10.62 -15.67
C ILE A 65 2.51 11.35 -14.51
N SER A 66 2.89 10.63 -13.45
CA SER A 66 3.47 11.19 -12.22
C SER A 66 4.81 11.87 -12.45
N GLN A 67 5.02 12.98 -11.75
CA GLN A 67 6.32 13.67 -11.69
C GLN A 67 7.40 12.85 -10.98
N ASN A 68 7.01 11.81 -10.22
CA ASN A 68 7.90 10.89 -9.49
C ASN A 68 9.00 11.61 -8.68
N ASN A 69 8.61 12.71 -8.03
CA ASN A 69 9.41 13.45 -7.08
C ASN A 69 9.74 12.59 -5.84
N LYS A 70 10.78 12.98 -5.09
CA LYS A 70 11.17 12.29 -3.87
C LYS A 70 10.07 12.42 -2.80
N ILE A 71 9.67 11.30 -2.22
CA ILE A 71 8.73 11.27 -1.09
C ILE A 71 9.40 11.97 0.10
N PRO A 72 8.79 13.01 0.68
CA PRO A 72 9.32 13.69 1.86
C PRO A 72 9.50 12.70 3.03
N PRO A 73 10.64 12.70 3.73
CA PRO A 73 10.86 11.80 4.87
C PRO A 73 9.86 12.05 6.01
N ILE A 74 9.32 13.27 6.11
CA ILE A 74 8.31 13.65 7.10
C ILE A 74 7.05 12.75 7.00
N LEU A 75 6.62 12.40 5.78
CA LEU A 75 5.44 11.56 5.51
C LEU A 75 5.64 10.09 5.86
N ARG A 76 6.90 9.67 6.10
CA ARG A 76 7.24 8.32 6.57
C ARG A 76 7.38 8.26 8.09
N SER A 77 7.53 9.40 8.75
CA SER A 77 7.69 9.47 10.20
C SER A 77 6.45 8.91 10.91
N LEU A 78 6.70 8.09 11.94
CA LEU A 78 5.66 7.58 12.84
C LEU A 78 4.83 8.70 13.45
N TRP A 79 5.45 9.86 13.69
CA TRP A 79 4.79 11.05 14.23
C TRP A 79 3.67 11.59 13.36
N ILE A 80 3.77 11.49 12.03
CA ILE A 80 2.68 11.90 11.11
C ILE A 80 1.76 10.71 10.80
N ARG A 81 2.33 9.51 10.69
CA ARG A 81 1.59 8.30 10.35
C ARG A 81 0.55 7.91 11.40
N VAL A 82 0.89 7.98 12.68
CA VAL A 82 0.00 7.58 13.80
C VAL A 82 -1.22 8.50 13.95
N PRO A 83 -1.10 9.84 13.99
CA PRO A 83 -2.27 10.71 14.10
C PRO A 83 -3.17 10.61 12.86
N ILE A 84 -2.62 10.49 11.65
CA ILE A 84 -3.44 10.26 10.44
C ILE A 84 -4.18 8.93 10.53
N PHE A 85 -3.52 7.86 11.00
CA PHE A 85 -4.17 6.57 11.22
C PHE A 85 -5.35 6.69 12.21
N LEU A 86 -5.13 7.33 13.35
CA LEU A 86 -6.15 7.53 14.38
C LEU A 86 -7.31 8.41 13.89
N LEU A 87 -7.01 9.47 13.14
CA LEU A 87 -8.03 10.34 12.55
C LEU A 87 -8.88 9.58 11.53
N MET A 88 -8.27 8.87 10.59
CA MET A 88 -9.02 8.14 9.55
C MET A 88 -9.83 6.98 10.12
N MET A 89 -9.25 6.19 11.02
CA MET A 89 -9.96 5.09 11.68
C MET A 89 -11.04 5.61 12.64
N GLY A 90 -10.75 6.67 13.39
CA GLY A 90 -11.72 7.34 14.26
C GLY A 90 -12.91 7.88 13.47
N PHE A 91 -12.67 8.52 12.33
CA PHE A 91 -13.74 9.00 11.44
C PHE A 91 -14.59 7.84 10.89
N MET A 92 -13.96 6.73 10.52
CA MET A 92 -14.68 5.54 10.05
C MET A 92 -15.57 4.95 11.15
N VAL A 93 -15.04 4.80 12.37
CA VAL A 93 -15.81 4.30 13.53
C VAL A 93 -16.96 5.26 13.87
N TYR A 94 -16.70 6.57 13.87
CA TYR A 94 -17.73 7.57 14.11
C TYR A 94 -18.89 7.47 13.10
N ARG A 95 -18.58 7.34 11.80
CA ARG A 95 -19.60 7.13 10.76
C ARG A 95 -20.36 5.82 10.96
N LEU A 96 -19.68 4.76 11.38
CA LEU A 96 -20.32 3.46 11.61
C LEU A 96 -21.27 3.50 12.81
N LEU A 97 -20.91 4.18 13.89
CA LEU A 97 -21.77 4.36 15.08
C LEU A 97 -23.05 5.13 14.74
N GLN A 98 -22.98 6.14 13.87
CA GLN A 98 -24.15 6.88 13.41
C GLN A 98 -25.10 6.06 12.51
N THR A 99 -24.64 4.93 11.99
CA THR A 99 -25.37 4.20 10.94
C THR A 99 -26.49 3.30 11.50
N HIS A 100 -26.67 3.20 12.82
CA HIS A 100 -27.75 2.45 13.50
C HIS A 100 -28.02 1.01 12.95
N GLY A 101 -27.03 0.38 12.31
CA GLY A 101 -27.12 -1.01 11.85
C GLY A 101 -27.80 -1.24 10.48
N LEU A 102 -28.13 -0.20 9.71
CA LEU A 102 -28.70 -0.40 8.36
C LEU A 102 -27.63 -0.90 7.38
N PHE A 103 -27.76 -2.14 6.90
CA PHE A 103 -26.80 -2.80 6.01
C PHE A 103 -26.41 -1.95 4.77
N ASN A 104 -27.39 -1.29 4.14
CA ASN A 104 -27.13 -0.43 2.98
C ASN A 104 -26.26 0.80 3.31
N GLN A 105 -26.46 1.40 4.48
CA GLN A 105 -25.70 2.58 4.88
C GLN A 105 -24.27 2.22 5.28
N ILE A 106 -24.06 1.06 5.90
CA ILE A 106 -22.72 0.54 6.23
C ILE A 106 -21.89 0.36 4.95
N GLY A 107 -22.49 -0.28 3.94
CA GLY A 107 -21.85 -0.45 2.62
C GLY A 107 -21.47 0.89 1.99
N MET A 108 -22.36 1.88 2.07
CA MET A 108 -22.12 3.22 1.52
C MET A 108 -20.98 3.95 2.23
N VAL A 109 -20.82 3.80 3.54
CA VAL A 109 -19.66 4.36 4.27
C VAL A 109 -18.34 3.82 3.71
N PHE A 110 -18.24 2.51 3.47
CA PHE A 110 -17.02 1.91 2.89
C PHE A 110 -16.75 2.38 1.48
N VAL A 111 -17.77 2.50 0.64
CA VAL A 111 -17.63 3.01 -0.74
C VAL A 111 -17.16 4.46 -0.72
N ILE A 112 -17.80 5.34 0.05
CA ILE A 112 -17.43 6.76 0.13
C ILE A 112 -16.00 6.92 0.65
N MET A 113 -15.60 6.16 1.68
CA MET A 113 -14.23 6.15 2.17
C MET A 113 -13.24 5.65 1.11
N CYS A 114 -13.59 4.60 0.37
CA CYS A 114 -12.75 4.07 -0.70
C CYS A 114 -12.58 5.10 -1.82
N LEU A 115 -13.66 5.77 -2.22
CA LEU A 115 -13.65 6.82 -3.25
C LEU A 115 -12.83 8.02 -2.80
N ALA A 116 -13.11 8.58 -1.61
CA ALA A 116 -12.38 9.72 -1.07
C ALA A 116 -10.88 9.44 -0.93
N THR A 117 -10.49 8.29 -0.36
CA THR A 117 -9.09 7.91 -0.23
C THR A 117 -8.42 7.63 -1.57
N THR A 118 -9.16 7.15 -2.58
CA THR A 118 -8.64 6.92 -3.93
C THR A 118 -8.40 8.24 -4.67
N ILE A 119 -9.28 9.24 -4.50
CA ILE A 119 -9.07 10.60 -5.03
C ILE A 119 -7.80 11.21 -4.41
N ILE A 120 -7.68 11.18 -3.08
CA ILE A 120 -6.50 11.73 -2.39
C ILE A 120 -5.22 10.99 -2.82
N ALA A 121 -5.27 9.66 -2.89
CA ALA A 121 -4.15 8.86 -3.36
C ALA A 121 -3.76 9.19 -4.80
N THR A 122 -4.74 9.49 -5.66
CA THR A 122 -4.50 9.84 -7.06
C THR A 122 -3.84 11.20 -7.18
N LEU A 123 -4.35 12.22 -6.48
CA LEU A 123 -3.76 13.55 -6.46
C LEU A 123 -2.31 13.51 -5.95
N LEU A 124 -2.07 12.89 -4.79
CA LEU A 124 -0.70 12.75 -4.25
C LEU A 124 0.20 11.90 -5.15
N GLY A 125 -0.39 10.92 -5.83
CA GLY A 125 0.26 10.10 -6.83
C GLY A 125 0.81 10.91 -8.01
N LEU A 126 0.02 11.86 -8.50
CA LEU A 126 0.38 12.71 -9.63
C LEU A 126 1.44 13.76 -9.27
N PHE A 127 1.28 14.46 -8.15
CA PHE A 127 2.18 15.56 -7.75
C PHE A 127 3.51 15.08 -7.12
N ILE A 128 3.50 13.98 -6.37
CA ILE A 128 4.70 13.51 -5.64
C ILE A 128 5.19 12.20 -6.26
N SER A 129 4.59 11.09 -5.86
CA SER A 129 4.99 9.77 -6.34
C SER A 129 3.79 8.82 -6.29
N PRO A 130 3.71 7.82 -7.18
CA PRO A 130 2.57 6.91 -7.25
C PRO A 130 2.27 6.17 -5.94
N ARG A 131 3.29 5.98 -5.08
CA ARG A 131 3.16 5.26 -3.80
C ARG A 131 3.16 6.15 -2.56
N THR A 132 3.01 7.47 -2.73
CA THR A 132 2.97 8.40 -1.59
C THR A 132 1.85 8.06 -0.60
N TRP A 133 0.65 7.72 -1.08
CA TRP A 133 -0.45 7.28 -0.20
C TRP A 133 -0.09 6.05 0.65
N CYS A 134 0.73 5.14 0.12
CA CYS A 134 1.10 3.91 0.81
C CYS A 134 2.00 4.17 2.03
N THR A 135 2.59 5.37 2.19
CA THR A 135 3.44 5.67 3.35
C THR A 135 2.65 6.00 4.60
N PHE A 136 1.42 6.52 4.49
CA PHE A 136 0.57 6.86 5.63
C PHE A 136 -0.81 6.20 5.58
N CYS A 137 -1.06 5.36 4.58
CA CYS A 137 -2.28 4.56 4.47
C CYS A 137 -2.54 3.79 5.77
N PRO A 138 -3.75 3.88 6.35
CA PRO A 138 -4.01 3.28 7.65
C PRO A 138 -3.82 1.76 7.66
N MET A 139 -4.18 1.10 6.56
CA MET A 139 -3.96 -0.34 6.39
C MET A 139 -2.47 -0.68 6.26
N GLY A 140 -1.69 0.16 5.60
CA GLY A 140 -0.24 -0.01 5.50
C GLY A 140 0.45 0.12 6.87
N THR A 141 -0.02 1.06 7.69
CA THR A 141 0.42 1.24 9.09
C THR A 141 0.07 0.02 9.94
N LEU A 142 -1.14 -0.51 9.81
CA LEU A 142 -1.56 -1.70 10.53
C LEU A 142 -0.70 -2.92 10.17
N GLN A 143 -0.39 -3.12 8.89
CA GLN A 143 0.50 -4.21 8.46
C GLN A 143 1.94 -4.01 8.91
N HIS A 144 2.39 -2.76 8.97
CA HIS A 144 3.68 -2.43 9.53
C HIS A 144 3.75 -2.81 11.01
N ILE A 145 2.69 -2.61 11.79
CA ILE A 145 2.67 -2.99 13.21
C ILE A 145 2.62 -4.52 13.36
N LEU A 146 1.72 -5.19 12.63
CA LEU A 146 1.47 -6.63 12.77
C LEU A 146 2.57 -7.54 12.21
N GLY A 147 3.29 -7.10 11.17
CA GLY A 147 4.22 -7.97 10.42
C GLY A 147 5.57 -7.33 10.13
N LYS A 148 6.01 -6.44 11.03
CA LYS A 148 7.19 -5.58 10.90
C LYS A 148 8.49 -6.33 10.62
N ASP A 149 8.66 -7.49 11.25
CA ASP A 149 9.91 -8.28 11.22
C ASP A 149 9.81 -9.56 10.37
N ARG A 150 8.69 -9.75 9.66
CA ARG A 150 8.42 -10.96 8.86
C ARG A 150 8.89 -10.77 7.43
N TYR A 151 9.29 -11.82 6.71
CA TYR A 151 9.55 -11.79 5.25
C TYR A 151 10.42 -10.60 4.79
N GLN A 152 11.52 -10.37 5.51
CA GLN A 152 12.44 -9.25 5.25
C GLN A 152 13.41 -9.60 4.11
N ILE A 153 13.92 -8.57 3.45
CA ILE A 153 14.95 -8.73 2.43
C ILE A 153 16.31 -8.86 3.13
N GLN A 154 17.10 -9.84 2.72
CA GLN A 154 18.49 -10.02 3.12
C GLN A 154 19.42 -9.63 1.99
N LEU A 155 20.53 -8.99 2.37
CA LEU A 155 21.61 -8.62 1.47
C LEU A 155 22.81 -9.53 1.73
N LYS A 156 23.27 -10.20 0.68
CA LYS A 156 24.52 -10.95 0.64
C LYS A 156 25.64 -9.98 0.27
N ASN A 157 26.38 -9.50 1.28
CA ASN A 157 27.43 -8.49 1.12
C ASN A 157 28.55 -8.96 0.17
N ASP A 158 28.84 -10.26 0.17
CA ASP A 158 29.78 -10.95 -0.72
C ASP A 158 29.44 -10.78 -2.21
N LYS A 159 28.15 -10.69 -2.57
CA LYS A 159 27.69 -10.57 -3.97
C LYS A 159 27.34 -9.14 -4.36
N CYS A 160 27.28 -8.21 -3.40
CA CYS A 160 26.80 -6.87 -3.64
C CYS A 160 27.90 -5.96 -4.18
N ILE A 161 27.72 -5.47 -5.41
CA ILE A 161 28.65 -4.52 -6.07
C ILE A 161 28.26 -3.05 -5.88
N ALA A 162 27.40 -2.73 -4.91
CA ALA A 162 26.96 -1.36 -4.58
C ALA A 162 26.44 -0.50 -5.77
N CYS A 163 25.90 -1.12 -6.82
CA CYS A 163 25.47 -0.42 -8.05
C CYS A 163 24.23 0.49 -7.93
N LYS A 164 23.54 0.50 -6.78
CA LYS A 164 22.32 1.29 -6.47
C LYS A 164 21.12 1.10 -7.43
N LYS A 165 21.14 0.10 -8.33
CA LYS A 165 19.99 -0.22 -9.20
C LYS A 165 18.73 -0.58 -8.41
N CYS A 166 18.90 -1.25 -7.27
CA CYS A 166 17.81 -1.62 -6.36
C CYS A 166 17.09 -0.40 -5.75
N ASP A 167 17.83 0.67 -5.44
CA ASP A 167 17.26 1.91 -4.87
C ASP A 167 16.43 2.65 -5.92
N LYS A 168 16.92 2.70 -7.17
CA LYS A 168 16.25 3.38 -8.29
C LYS A 168 14.92 2.71 -8.67
N VAL A 169 14.81 1.39 -8.59
CA VAL A 169 13.59 0.66 -8.95
C VAL A 169 12.57 0.60 -7.80
N CYS A 170 12.97 0.99 -6.58
CA CYS A 170 12.12 0.89 -5.40
C CYS A 170 10.94 1.86 -5.50
N PRO A 171 9.69 1.39 -5.58
CA PRO A 171 8.53 2.27 -5.74
C PRO A 171 8.27 3.10 -4.48
N MET A 172 8.75 2.62 -3.33
CA MET A 172 8.71 3.35 -2.07
C MET A 172 9.90 4.29 -1.92
N GLN A 173 10.80 4.39 -2.91
CA GLN A 173 12.01 5.24 -2.91
C GLN A 173 12.82 5.09 -1.61
N LEU A 174 13.04 3.84 -1.19
CA LEU A 174 13.84 3.46 -0.03
C LEU A 174 15.28 3.17 -0.48
N GLU A 175 16.26 3.52 0.35
CA GLU A 175 17.62 3.03 0.18
C GLU A 175 17.66 1.55 0.59
N VAL A 176 17.60 0.61 -0.36
CA VAL A 176 17.43 -0.83 -0.09
C VAL A 176 18.54 -1.37 0.82
N ARG A 177 19.75 -0.81 0.72
CA ARG A 177 20.90 -1.18 1.56
C ARG A 177 20.72 -0.78 3.04
N LYS A 178 20.05 0.34 3.32
CA LYS A 178 19.68 0.77 4.69
C LYS A 178 18.30 0.25 5.10
N ALA A 179 17.45 -0.08 4.13
CA ALA A 179 16.09 -0.56 4.33
C ALA A 179 16.00 -2.00 4.82
N LEU A 180 17.13 -2.68 5.06
CA LEU A 180 17.15 -3.84 5.97
C LEU A 180 16.72 -3.44 7.40
N SER A 181 16.89 -2.16 7.77
CA SER A 181 16.43 -1.59 9.03
C SER A 181 15.11 -0.81 8.89
N GLU A 182 14.84 -0.20 7.72
CA GLU A 182 13.60 0.55 7.48
C GLU A 182 12.41 -0.36 7.15
N LYS A 183 11.44 -0.41 8.06
CA LYS A 183 10.26 -1.29 8.03
C LYS A 183 9.14 -0.83 7.07
N ASP A 184 9.46 0.04 6.10
CA ASP A 184 8.52 0.57 5.12
C ASP A 184 8.50 -0.19 3.78
N CYS A 185 9.32 -1.23 3.66
CA CYS A 185 9.34 -2.10 2.49
C CYS A 185 7.98 -2.82 2.30
N ILE A 186 7.38 -2.64 1.11
CA ILE A 186 6.13 -3.32 0.70
C ILE A 186 6.38 -4.71 0.08
N LYS A 187 7.63 -5.17 0.04
CA LYS A 187 8.02 -6.53 -0.37
C LYS A 187 7.51 -6.92 -1.77
N CYS A 188 7.67 -6.02 -2.74
CA CYS A 188 7.21 -6.16 -4.13
C CYS A 188 8.18 -6.88 -5.08
N SER A 189 9.29 -7.43 -4.56
CA SER A 189 10.35 -8.17 -5.28
C SER A 189 11.11 -7.44 -6.40
N ARG A 190 10.73 -6.22 -6.80
CA ARG A 190 11.39 -5.47 -7.89
C ARG A 190 12.91 -5.32 -7.72
N CYS A 191 13.38 -5.07 -6.49
CA CYS A 191 14.81 -4.94 -6.23
C CYS A 191 15.59 -6.26 -6.37
N ILE A 192 14.93 -7.40 -6.15
CA ILE A 192 15.52 -8.73 -6.36
C ILE A 192 15.60 -9.01 -7.86
N GLU A 193 14.50 -8.75 -8.59
CA GLU A 193 14.38 -9.02 -10.03
C GLU A 193 15.41 -8.23 -10.87
N ILE A 194 15.74 -7.00 -10.48
CA ILE A 194 16.71 -6.16 -11.23
C ILE A 194 18.18 -6.40 -10.83
N CYS A 195 18.44 -7.20 -9.79
CA CYS A 195 19.79 -7.33 -9.25
C CYS A 195 20.69 -8.17 -10.17
N PRO A 196 21.75 -7.61 -10.78
CA PRO A 196 22.57 -8.35 -11.75
C PRO A 196 23.42 -9.46 -11.12
N LYS A 197 23.61 -9.45 -9.80
CA LYS A 197 24.43 -10.41 -9.06
C LYS A 197 23.62 -11.28 -8.09
N ASN A 198 22.28 -11.19 -8.14
CA ASN A 198 21.38 -11.93 -7.24
C ASN A 198 21.80 -11.82 -5.76
N ALA A 199 22.20 -10.62 -5.34
CA ALA A 199 22.69 -10.34 -3.98
C ALA A 199 21.54 -10.15 -2.96
N LEU A 200 20.30 -10.04 -3.42
CA LEU A 200 19.12 -9.79 -2.61
C LEU A 200 18.20 -11.03 -2.63
N ALA A 201 17.70 -11.43 -1.47
CA ALA A 201 16.73 -12.53 -1.33
C ALA A 201 15.78 -12.27 -0.15
N PHE A 202 14.60 -12.89 -0.14
CA PHE A 202 13.75 -12.87 1.05
C PHE A 202 14.22 -13.91 2.07
N LYS A 203 14.22 -13.54 3.35
CA LYS A 203 14.39 -14.47 4.47
C LYS A 203 13.07 -15.23 4.66
N ASN A 204 13.12 -16.55 4.56
CA ASN A 204 12.01 -17.42 4.98
C ASN A 204 11.88 -17.43 6.50
#